data_AF-A0A0C3DAC1-F1
#
_entry.id   AF-A0A0C3DAC1-F1
#
_cell.length_a   1.000
_cell.length_b   1.000
_cell.length_c   1.000
_cell.angle_alpha   90.00
_cell.angle_beta   90.00
_cell.angle_gamma   90.00
#
_symmetry.space_group_name_H-M   'P 1'
#
loop_
_entity.id
_entity.type
_entity.pdbx_description
1 polymer ?
#
loop_
_entity_poly.entity_id
_entity_poly.type
_entity_poly.pdbx_seq_one_letter_code
_entity_poly.pdbx_strand_id
1 'polypeptide(L)'
;MPVHNRTWPSEYLHYHCPLCFGGCHKTDVDQEISSEIDIIVCIDACFTQKCCNDPVNPTSSVFLKQQDVDAMEHEVEELQRSQPSRNRAARGIVETEDSCEHGMRVPTSVLDGCNESFTAADEKHQKASTHLFSDTGIMALLCHHDHVIHLVNMTSAGEKQHYALALIKALFSHLPEDFHVGILYDIGCQLERSCRKWGFLASLLPRISFGISVFHAFGHQWPCQLIYHP
;
A
#
# COMPACT_ATOMS: atom_id res chain seq x y z
N MET A 1 -17.09 11.55 3.42
CA MET A 1 -18.02 10.40 3.27
C MET A 1 -18.52 9.99 4.64
N PRO A 2 -19.80 9.68 4.82
CA PRO A 2 -20.31 9.29 6.14
C PRO A 2 -19.65 7.97 6.55
N VAL A 3 -19.08 7.96 7.75
CA VAL A 3 -18.48 6.77 8.36
C VAL A 3 -19.64 5.85 8.73
N HIS A 4 -19.95 4.90 7.85
CA HIS A 4 -20.85 3.81 8.22
C HIS A 4 -20.11 2.93 9.21
N ASN A 5 -20.52 2.97 10.48
CA ASN A 5 -19.99 2.09 11.50
C ASN A 5 -20.45 0.66 11.18
N ARG A 6 -19.65 -0.05 10.37
CA ARG A 6 -19.95 -1.40 9.91
C ARG A 6 -19.44 -2.38 10.97
N THR A 7 -20.29 -3.34 11.31
CA THR A 7 -19.92 -4.48 12.16
C THR A 7 -19.38 -5.66 11.35
N TRP A 8 -19.55 -5.63 10.02
CA TRP A 8 -19.15 -6.69 9.09
C TRP A 8 -18.52 -6.12 7.82
N PRO A 9 -17.63 -6.87 7.13
CA PRO A 9 -17.21 -6.53 5.79
C PRO A 9 -18.42 -6.26 4.88
N SER A 10 -18.26 -5.37 3.91
CA SER A 10 -19.36 -5.06 2.98
C SER A 10 -19.72 -6.25 2.08
N GLU A 11 -20.94 -6.25 1.53
CA GLU A 11 -21.38 -7.24 0.52
C GLU A 11 -20.43 -7.33 -0.69
N TYR A 12 -19.80 -6.21 -1.07
CA TYR A 12 -18.78 -6.18 -2.12
C TYR A 12 -17.63 -7.14 -1.80
N LEU A 13 -17.03 -7.03 -0.61
CA LEU A 13 -15.93 -7.90 -0.21
C LEU A 13 -16.39 -9.35 -0.04
N HIS A 14 -17.56 -9.58 0.54
CA HIS A 14 -18.15 -10.91 0.64
C HIS A 14 -18.30 -11.59 -0.73
N TYR A 15 -18.76 -10.85 -1.73
CA TYR A 15 -18.92 -11.36 -3.09
C TYR A 15 -17.57 -11.72 -3.73
N HIS A 16 -16.54 -10.89 -3.51
CA HIS A 16 -15.21 -11.11 -4.08
C HIS A 16 -14.44 -12.26 -3.41
N CYS A 17 -14.53 -12.42 -2.09
CA CYS A 17 -13.90 -13.54 -1.40
C CYS A 17 -14.66 -13.92 -0.11
N PRO A 18 -15.61 -14.87 -0.18
CA PRO A 18 -16.34 -15.33 1.00
C PRO A 18 -15.43 -15.94 2.08
N LEU A 19 -14.27 -16.49 1.71
CA LEU A 19 -13.33 -17.07 2.67
C LEU A 19 -12.62 -16.00 3.51
N CYS A 20 -12.23 -14.88 2.91
CA CYS A 20 -11.61 -13.78 3.65
C CYS A 20 -12.63 -12.98 4.45
N PHE A 21 -13.83 -12.81 3.91
CA PHE A 21 -14.75 -11.77 4.41
C PHE A 21 -16.04 -12.33 5.01
N GLY A 22 -16.42 -13.59 4.74
CA GLY A 22 -17.70 -14.17 5.18
C GLY A 22 -17.66 -14.90 6.52
N GLY A 23 -16.49 -15.02 7.16
CA GLY A 23 -16.36 -15.62 8.49
C GLY A 23 -17.01 -14.77 9.58
N CYS A 24 -17.52 -15.43 10.63
CA CYS A 24 -18.05 -14.75 11.81
C CYS A 24 -16.94 -13.96 12.53
N HIS A 25 -17.20 -12.69 12.83
CA HIS A 25 -16.35 -11.81 13.63
C HIS A 25 -15.99 -12.51 14.97
N LYS A 26 -14.72 -12.38 15.40
CA LYS A 26 -14.14 -13.08 16.57
C LYS A 26 -15.08 -12.92 17.77
N THR A 27 -15.75 -14.00 18.16
CA THR A 27 -16.46 -14.02 19.45
C THR A 27 -15.43 -14.10 20.58
N ASP A 28 -15.73 -13.51 21.74
CA ASP A 28 -14.86 -13.37 22.93
C ASP A 28 -14.19 -14.68 23.44
N VAL A 29 -14.56 -15.84 22.89
CA VAL A 29 -14.10 -17.18 23.28
C VAL A 29 -12.77 -17.58 22.59
N ASP A 30 -12.38 -16.90 21.50
CA ASP A 30 -11.20 -17.28 20.68
C ASP A 30 -9.91 -16.48 21.00
N GLN A 31 -9.92 -15.67 22.07
CA GLN A 31 -8.83 -14.75 22.42
C GLN A 31 -7.49 -15.41 22.78
N GLU A 32 -7.44 -16.71 23.09
CA GLU A 32 -6.21 -17.35 23.55
C GLU A 32 -5.26 -17.80 22.43
N ILE A 33 -5.70 -17.84 21.15
CA ILE A 33 -4.85 -18.32 20.02
C ILE A 33 -4.94 -17.42 18.77
N SER A 34 -5.73 -16.35 18.79
CA SER A 34 -6.04 -15.58 17.58
C SER A 34 -4.86 -14.71 17.09
N SER A 35 -4.48 -14.88 15.82
CA SER A 35 -3.56 -13.99 15.11
C SER A 35 -4.07 -12.53 15.16
N GLU A 36 -3.15 -11.60 15.42
CA GLU A 36 -3.39 -10.14 15.44
C GLU A 36 -4.00 -9.61 14.13
N ILE A 37 -3.88 -10.38 13.03
CA ILE A 37 -4.34 -10.04 11.69
C ILE A 37 -5.60 -10.83 11.34
N ASP A 38 -6.61 -10.12 10.82
CA ASP A 38 -7.88 -10.72 10.36
C ASP A 38 -7.82 -11.13 8.89
N ILE A 39 -7.15 -10.33 8.04
CA ILE A 39 -6.97 -10.62 6.62
C ILE A 39 -5.57 -10.24 6.13
N ILE A 40 -5.08 -10.96 5.13
CA ILE A 40 -3.86 -10.62 4.40
C ILE A 40 -4.21 -10.30 2.94
N VAL A 41 -3.70 -9.17 2.46
CA VAL A 41 -3.81 -8.70 1.08
C VAL A 41 -2.42 -8.41 0.50
N CYS A 42 -2.31 -8.50 -0.82
CA CYS A 42 -1.09 -8.23 -1.58
C CYS A 42 -1.32 -7.07 -2.54
N ILE A 43 -0.34 -6.18 -2.69
CA ILE A 43 -0.32 -5.10 -3.68
C ILE A 43 0.86 -5.33 -4.62
N ASP A 44 0.61 -5.20 -5.92
CA ASP A 44 1.66 -5.29 -6.94
C ASP A 44 1.30 -4.44 -8.17
N ALA A 45 2.31 -3.95 -8.89
CA ALA A 45 2.18 -3.14 -10.09
C ALA A 45 2.66 -3.89 -11.33
N CYS A 46 1.82 -3.92 -12.37
CA CYS A 46 2.13 -4.54 -13.66
C CYS A 46 2.23 -3.49 -14.78
N PHE A 47 3.46 -3.20 -15.20
CA PHE A 47 3.76 -2.21 -16.25
C PHE A 47 3.67 -2.75 -17.68
N THR A 48 3.36 -4.05 -17.85
CA THR A 48 3.24 -4.67 -19.18
C THR A 48 1.84 -4.51 -19.77
N GLN A 49 0.84 -4.21 -18.93
CA GLN A 49 -0.54 -3.94 -19.35
C GLN A 49 -0.69 -2.44 -19.66
N LYS A 50 -0.55 -2.10 -20.95
CA LYS A 50 -0.65 -0.72 -21.46
C LYS A 50 -1.83 -0.62 -22.41
N CYS A 51 -2.61 0.45 -22.29
CA CYS A 51 -3.76 0.69 -23.16
C CYS A 51 -3.70 2.08 -23.80
N CYS A 52 -4.11 2.16 -25.08
CA CYS A 52 -4.22 3.42 -25.83
C CYS A 52 -5.62 4.03 -25.78
N ASN A 53 -6.66 3.23 -25.49
CA ASN A 53 -8.06 3.63 -25.47
C ASN A 53 -8.84 2.61 -24.64
N ASP A 54 -9.04 2.89 -23.36
CA ASP A 54 -9.84 2.01 -22.51
C ASP A 54 -11.33 2.24 -22.78
N PRO A 55 -12.07 1.26 -23.32
CA PRO A 55 -13.51 1.39 -23.46
C PRO A 55 -14.15 1.45 -22.06
N VAL A 56 -15.26 2.18 -21.94
CA VAL A 56 -16.01 2.25 -20.67
C VAL A 56 -16.39 0.82 -20.24
N ASN A 57 -15.86 0.39 -19.10
CA ASN A 57 -16.12 -0.95 -18.57
C ASN A 57 -17.63 -1.09 -18.26
N PRO A 58 -18.36 -2.01 -18.93
CA PRO A 58 -19.81 -2.13 -18.79
C PRO A 58 -20.26 -2.89 -17.52
N THR A 59 -19.33 -3.33 -16.67
CA THR A 59 -19.59 -4.25 -15.54
C THR A 59 -19.40 -3.56 -14.19
N SER A 60 -19.86 -4.20 -13.09
CA SER A 60 -19.47 -3.85 -11.73
C SER A 60 -17.94 -3.99 -11.60
N SER A 61 -17.24 -2.90 -11.85
CA SER A 61 -15.81 -2.88 -12.03
C SER A 61 -15.10 -2.98 -10.69
N VAL A 62 -14.10 -3.87 -10.59
CA VAL A 62 -13.11 -3.86 -9.51
C VAL A 62 -12.16 -2.66 -9.60
N PHE A 63 -12.18 -1.92 -10.71
CA PHE A 63 -11.36 -0.73 -10.88
C PHE A 63 -11.87 0.43 -10.03
N LEU A 64 -10.95 1.08 -9.34
CA LEU A 64 -11.20 2.36 -8.70
C LEU A 64 -11.56 3.41 -9.76
N LYS A 65 -12.45 4.34 -9.39
CA LYS A 65 -12.79 5.46 -10.26
C LYS A 65 -11.60 6.42 -10.31
N GLN A 66 -11.35 6.98 -11.49
CA GLN A 66 -10.28 7.97 -11.66
C GLN A 66 -10.39 9.13 -10.66
N GLN A 67 -11.61 9.59 -10.36
CA GLN A 67 -11.87 10.65 -9.38
C GLN A 67 -11.34 10.32 -7.98
N ASP A 68 -11.43 9.05 -7.54
CA ASP A 68 -10.96 8.64 -6.22
C ASP A 68 -9.42 8.57 -6.18
N VAL A 69 -8.81 8.20 -7.32
CA VAL A 69 -7.35 8.18 -7.50
C VAL A 69 -6.79 9.60 -7.53
N ASP A 70 -7.40 10.50 -8.31
CA ASP A 70 -7.01 11.91 -8.40
C ASP A 70 -7.16 12.61 -7.04
N ALA A 71 -8.23 12.29 -6.29
CA ALA A 71 -8.42 12.81 -4.95
C ALA A 71 -7.31 12.34 -3.99
N MET A 72 -6.87 11.08 -4.10
CA MET A 72 -5.75 10.56 -3.32
C MET A 72 -4.42 11.21 -3.74
N GLU A 73 -4.21 11.46 -5.04
CA GLU A 73 -3.03 12.21 -5.52
C GLU A 73 -2.99 13.62 -4.91
N HIS A 74 -4.11 14.35 -4.96
CA HIS A 74 -4.20 15.68 -4.36
C HIS A 74 -3.93 15.67 -2.84
N GLU A 75 -4.48 14.70 -2.11
CA GLU A 75 -4.25 14.52 -0.67
C GLU A 75 -2.76 14.28 -0.37
N VAL A 76 -2.09 13.43 -1.15
CA VAL A 76 -0.64 13.18 -1.02
C VAL A 76 0.16 14.47 -1.25
N GLU A 77 -0.14 15.20 -2.32
CA GLU A 77 0.56 16.45 -2.61
C GLU A 77 0.36 17.52 -1.53
N GLU A 78 -0.86 17.65 -1.00
CA GLU A 78 -1.19 18.61 0.04
C GLU A 78 -0.44 18.31 1.34
N LEU A 79 -0.43 17.05 1.78
CA LEU A 79 0.31 16.62 2.96
C LEU A 79 1.81 16.83 2.79
N GLN A 80 2.35 16.56 1.60
CA GLN A 80 3.76 16.80 1.31
C GLN A 80 4.12 18.30 1.29
N ARG A 81 3.25 19.16 0.76
CA ARG A 81 3.45 20.62 0.76
C ARG A 81 3.37 21.22 2.16
N SER A 82 2.46 20.73 2.99
CA SER A 82 2.22 21.25 4.33
C SER A 82 3.30 20.86 5.36
N GLN A 83 4.07 19.81 5.09
CA GLN A 83 5.11 19.30 6.00
C GLN A 83 6.51 19.31 5.36
N PRO A 84 7.09 20.48 5.04
CA PRO A 84 8.44 20.51 4.47
C PRO A 84 9.40 19.73 5.35
N SER A 85 10.08 18.74 4.73
CA SER A 85 11.03 17.81 5.37
C SER A 85 11.78 18.47 6.52
N ARG A 86 11.48 18.06 7.76
CA ARG A 86 12.14 18.57 8.98
C ARG A 86 13.64 18.29 9.05
N ASN A 87 14.24 17.63 8.05
CA ASN A 87 15.60 17.09 8.13
C ASN A 87 16.61 17.71 7.14
N ARG A 88 16.53 19.01 6.83
CA ARG A 88 17.66 19.70 6.15
C ARG A 88 18.67 20.37 7.09
N ALA A 89 18.44 20.35 8.41
CA ALA A 89 19.30 21.05 9.38
C ALA A 89 20.28 20.15 10.17
N ALA A 90 20.56 18.93 9.71
CA ALA A 90 21.53 18.03 10.36
C ALA A 90 22.50 17.39 9.36
N ARG A 91 23.09 18.18 8.45
CA ARG A 91 24.35 17.82 7.78
C ARG A 91 25.50 18.52 8.51
N GLY A 92 25.71 18.12 9.76
CA GLY A 92 26.88 18.45 10.56
C GLY A 92 27.54 17.14 10.98
N ILE A 93 28.82 16.98 10.64
CA ILE A 93 29.64 15.79 10.82
C ILE A 93 29.64 15.36 12.30
N VAL A 94 28.95 14.27 12.62
CA VAL A 94 29.21 13.39 13.78
C VAL A 94 28.81 11.98 13.34
N GLU A 95 29.70 10.99 13.52
CA GLU A 95 29.36 9.57 13.46
C GLU A 95 28.25 9.31 14.49
N THR A 96 27.02 9.41 14.05
CA THR A 96 25.83 9.25 14.87
C THR A 96 25.34 7.83 14.65
N GLU A 97 25.14 7.09 15.75
CA GLU A 97 24.58 5.74 15.71
C GLU A 97 23.33 5.72 14.80
N ASP A 98 23.29 4.76 13.88
CA ASP A 98 22.21 4.64 12.91
C ASP A 98 20.88 4.40 13.63
N SER A 99 20.06 5.46 13.69
CA SER A 99 18.84 5.49 14.48
C SER A 99 17.62 5.14 13.63
N CYS A 100 16.59 4.61 14.31
CA CYS A 100 15.29 4.35 13.69
C CYS A 100 14.46 5.64 13.66
N GLU A 101 13.82 5.93 12.52
CA GLU A 101 12.82 7.00 12.44
C GLU A 101 11.63 6.69 13.35
N HIS A 102 10.89 7.73 13.77
CA HIS A 102 9.77 7.56 14.71
C HIS A 102 8.72 6.57 14.18
N GLY A 103 8.47 5.51 14.96
CA GLY A 103 7.52 4.43 14.61
C GLY A 103 8.08 3.38 13.66
N MET A 104 9.29 3.56 13.12
CA MET A 104 9.97 2.52 12.33
C MET A 104 10.73 1.57 13.25
N ARG A 105 10.82 0.31 12.82
CA ARG A 105 11.60 -0.75 13.50
C ARG A 105 12.91 -1.06 12.79
N VAL A 106 13.15 -0.40 11.66
CA VAL A 106 14.34 -0.56 10.82
C VAL A 106 15.13 0.74 10.83
N PRO A 107 16.47 0.69 10.97
CA PRO A 107 17.31 1.88 10.95
C PRO A 107 17.24 2.67 9.64
N THR A 108 17.55 3.96 9.72
CA THR A 108 17.44 4.87 8.57
C THR A 108 18.35 4.45 7.42
N SER A 109 19.60 4.06 7.70
CA SER A 109 20.54 3.64 6.65
C SER A 109 20.06 2.40 5.87
N VAL A 110 19.38 1.49 6.58
CA VAL A 110 18.83 0.26 6.00
C VAL A 110 17.66 0.60 5.08
N LEU A 111 16.76 1.49 5.51
CA LEU A 111 15.65 1.97 4.69
C LEU A 111 16.17 2.73 3.46
N ASP A 112 17.19 3.57 3.60
CA ASP A 112 17.80 4.27 2.47
C ASP A 112 18.42 3.26 1.47
N GLY A 113 19.14 2.24 1.96
CA GLY A 113 19.68 1.17 1.14
C GLY A 113 18.63 0.30 0.44
N CYS A 114 17.45 0.08 1.06
CA CYS A 114 16.31 -0.54 0.38
C CYS A 114 15.80 0.36 -0.76
N ASN A 115 15.62 1.66 -0.50
CA ASN A 115 15.12 2.61 -1.51
C ASN A 115 16.05 2.73 -2.73
N GLU A 116 17.36 2.71 -2.51
CA GLU A 116 18.36 2.71 -3.59
C GLU A 116 18.24 1.46 -4.48
N SER A 117 18.08 0.27 -3.88
CA SER A 117 17.85 -0.97 -4.63
C SER A 117 16.62 -0.90 -5.53
N PHE A 118 15.50 -0.36 -5.03
CA PHE A 118 14.27 -0.21 -5.82
C PHE A 118 14.40 0.82 -6.92
N THR A 119 15.01 1.97 -6.63
CA THR A 119 15.25 3.00 -7.64
C THR A 119 16.10 2.46 -8.78
N ALA A 120 17.15 1.70 -8.46
CA ALA A 120 18.00 1.07 -9.47
C ALA A 120 17.29 -0.04 -10.27
N ALA A 121 16.26 -0.67 -9.71
CA ALA A 121 15.41 -1.62 -10.43
C ALA A 121 14.42 -0.89 -11.34
N ASP A 122 13.71 0.13 -10.83
CA ASP A 122 12.76 0.95 -11.60
C ASP A 122 13.41 1.66 -12.79
N GLU A 123 14.64 2.18 -12.63
CA GLU A 123 15.39 2.79 -13.74
C GLU A 123 15.67 1.80 -14.90
N LYS A 124 15.75 0.50 -14.62
CA LYS A 124 15.92 -0.54 -15.66
C LYS A 124 14.62 -0.88 -16.36
N HIS A 125 13.47 -0.60 -15.76
CA HIS A 125 12.17 -0.78 -16.40
C HIS A 125 11.89 0.37 -17.36
N GLN A 126 11.69 0.05 -18.65
CA GLN A 126 11.31 1.04 -19.66
C GLN A 126 9.94 1.64 -19.31
N LYS A 127 9.95 2.82 -18.68
CA LYS A 127 8.75 3.62 -18.40
C LYS A 127 7.99 3.83 -19.70
N ALA A 128 6.71 3.46 -19.71
CA ALA A 128 5.85 3.68 -20.87
C ALA A 128 5.82 5.17 -21.23
N SER A 129 5.92 5.48 -22.52
CA SER A 129 5.73 6.85 -22.98
C SER A 129 4.26 7.25 -22.78
N THR A 130 4.01 8.25 -21.95
CA THR A 130 2.68 8.86 -21.73
C THR A 130 2.14 9.56 -22.99
N HIS A 131 2.97 9.75 -24.02
CA HIS A 131 2.53 10.27 -25.33
C HIS A 131 1.83 9.22 -26.20
N LEU A 132 2.06 7.92 -25.95
CA LEU A 132 1.49 6.83 -26.75
C LEU A 132 0.42 6.04 -26.00
N PHE A 133 0.47 5.99 -24.67
CA PHE A 133 -0.45 5.21 -23.85
C PHE A 133 -1.18 6.10 -22.84
N SER A 134 -2.50 5.89 -22.73
CA SER A 134 -3.35 6.52 -21.72
C SER A 134 -3.10 5.89 -20.35
N ASP A 135 -2.85 4.58 -20.33
CA ASP A 135 -2.49 3.82 -19.14
C ASP A 135 -1.06 3.27 -19.26
N THR A 136 -0.22 3.61 -18.30
CA THR A 136 1.20 3.22 -18.20
C THR A 136 1.40 1.87 -17.50
N GLY A 137 0.36 1.36 -16.85
CA GLY A 137 0.32 0.09 -16.13
C GLY A 137 -0.99 -0.11 -15.37
N ILE A 138 -1.11 -1.26 -14.68
CA ILE A 138 -2.20 -1.55 -13.74
C ILE A 138 -1.59 -1.93 -12.40
N MET A 139 -2.11 -1.38 -11.31
CA MET A 139 -1.78 -1.83 -9.95
C MET A 139 -2.99 -2.53 -9.35
N ALA A 140 -2.74 -3.63 -8.64
CA ALA A 140 -3.78 -4.51 -8.13
C ALA A 140 -3.65 -4.71 -6.62
N LEU A 141 -4.79 -4.85 -5.95
CA LEU A 141 -4.90 -5.34 -4.58
C LEU A 141 -5.69 -6.66 -4.61
N LEU A 142 -5.02 -7.74 -4.18
CA LEU A 142 -5.58 -9.08 -4.13
C LEU A 142 -5.63 -9.57 -2.68
N CYS A 143 -6.54 -10.47 -2.35
CA CYS A 143 -6.44 -11.23 -1.09
C CYS A 143 -5.48 -12.42 -1.25
N HIS A 144 -5.09 -13.05 -0.14
CA HIS A 144 -4.24 -14.25 -0.15
C HIS A 144 -4.84 -15.50 -0.81
N HIS A 145 -6.13 -15.46 -1.19
CA HIS A 145 -6.79 -16.49 -1.99
C HIS A 145 -6.81 -16.15 -3.50
N ASP A 146 -5.97 -15.21 -3.93
CA ASP A 146 -5.82 -14.75 -5.32
C ASP A 146 -7.09 -14.12 -5.94
N HIS A 147 -8.03 -13.66 -5.10
CA HIS A 147 -9.16 -12.88 -5.59
C HIS A 147 -8.79 -11.40 -5.68
N VAL A 148 -9.02 -10.82 -6.86
CA VAL A 148 -8.88 -9.38 -7.09
C VAL A 148 -9.96 -8.64 -6.31
N ILE A 149 -9.51 -7.73 -5.44
CA ILE A 149 -10.39 -6.88 -4.63
C ILE A 149 -10.52 -5.51 -5.28
N HIS A 150 -9.41 -4.88 -5.64
CA HIS A 150 -9.41 -3.61 -6.36
C HIS A 150 -8.30 -3.55 -7.40
N LEU A 151 -8.57 -2.87 -8.51
CA LEU A 151 -7.58 -2.52 -9.53
C LEU A 151 -7.52 -1.01 -9.68
N VAL A 152 -6.38 -0.49 -10.14
CA VAL A 152 -6.26 0.91 -10.52
C VAL A 152 -5.44 1.03 -11.80
N ASN A 153 -5.98 1.81 -12.74
CA ASN A 153 -5.26 2.22 -13.93
C ASN A 153 -4.21 3.26 -13.55
N MET A 154 -2.97 3.03 -13.96
CA MET A 154 -1.89 3.99 -13.76
C MET A 154 -1.85 4.93 -14.95
N THR A 155 -2.24 6.18 -14.76
CA THR A 155 -2.31 7.20 -15.81
C THR A 155 -1.09 8.13 -15.85
N SER A 156 -0.16 7.97 -14.92
CA SER A 156 1.06 8.78 -14.83
C SER A 156 2.32 7.94 -15.05
N ALA A 157 3.43 8.60 -15.40
CA ALA A 157 4.69 7.91 -15.60
C ALA A 157 5.29 7.45 -14.25
N GLY A 158 5.41 6.15 -14.06
CA GLY A 158 6.07 5.51 -12.90
C GLY A 158 5.12 5.10 -11.78
N GLU A 159 5.65 4.33 -10.83
CA GLU A 159 4.91 3.90 -9.63
C GLU A 159 4.80 5.04 -8.62
N LYS A 160 3.68 5.77 -8.67
CA LYS A 160 3.38 6.75 -7.62
C LYS A 160 2.69 6.06 -6.45
N GLN A 161 3.18 6.35 -5.25
CA GLN A 161 2.62 5.82 -3.99
C GLN A 161 1.11 6.05 -3.82
N HIS A 162 0.52 7.08 -4.45
CA HIS A 162 -0.92 7.35 -4.32
C HIS A 162 -1.80 6.22 -4.85
N TYR A 163 -1.33 5.41 -5.82
CA TYR A 163 -2.09 4.26 -6.33
C TYR A 163 -2.28 3.21 -5.24
N ALA A 164 -1.20 2.82 -4.55
CA ALA A 164 -1.26 1.90 -3.43
C ALA A 164 -2.12 2.47 -2.28
N LEU A 165 -1.94 3.75 -1.95
CA LEU A 165 -2.75 4.41 -0.91
C LEU A 165 -4.25 4.43 -1.26
N ALA A 166 -4.61 4.66 -2.53
CA ALA A 166 -6.00 4.64 -2.98
C ALA A 166 -6.61 3.24 -2.85
N LEU A 167 -5.87 2.19 -3.23
CA LEU A 167 -6.29 0.79 -3.07
C LEU A 167 -6.53 0.43 -1.59
N ILE A 168 -5.61 0.83 -0.71
CA ILE A 168 -5.74 0.59 0.74
C ILE A 168 -6.95 1.34 1.28
N LYS A 169 -7.10 2.64 0.96
CA LYS A 169 -8.23 3.45 1.41
C LYS A 169 -9.57 2.89 0.93
N ALA A 170 -9.64 2.40 -0.31
CA ALA A 170 -10.81 1.73 -0.85
C ALA A 170 -11.14 0.45 -0.07
N LEU A 171 -10.16 -0.43 0.17
CA LEU A 171 -10.35 -1.64 0.99
C LEU A 171 -10.92 -1.31 2.38
N PHE A 172 -10.28 -0.38 3.11
CA PHE A 172 -10.72 -0.01 4.45
C PHE A 172 -12.10 0.66 4.47
N SER A 173 -12.53 1.28 3.37
CA SER A 173 -13.89 1.81 3.25
C SER A 173 -14.97 0.73 3.26
N HIS A 174 -14.59 -0.53 3.03
CA HIS A 174 -15.45 -1.70 3.01
C HIS A 174 -15.30 -2.59 4.26
N LEU A 175 -14.38 -2.27 5.18
CA LEU A 175 -14.11 -3.05 6.40
C LEU A 175 -14.73 -2.40 7.65
N PRO A 176 -15.02 -3.19 8.70
CA PRO A 176 -15.32 -2.70 10.05
C PRO A 176 -14.18 -1.88 10.66
N GLU A 177 -14.44 -1.14 11.74
CA GLU A 177 -13.43 -0.28 12.39
C GLU A 177 -12.35 -1.04 13.17
N ASP A 178 -12.60 -2.30 13.53
CA ASP A 178 -11.74 -3.14 14.37
C ASP A 178 -10.92 -4.19 13.59
N PHE A 179 -11.10 -4.26 12.27
CA PHE A 179 -10.34 -5.17 11.40
C PHE A 179 -8.86 -4.78 11.30
N HIS A 180 -7.97 -5.75 11.50
CA HIS A 180 -6.53 -5.62 11.31
C HIS A 180 -6.11 -6.31 10.01
N VAL A 181 -5.35 -5.59 9.18
CA VAL A 181 -5.01 -5.98 7.81
C VAL A 181 -3.50 -6.13 7.67
N GLY A 182 -3.06 -7.31 7.27
CA GLY A 182 -1.70 -7.54 6.77
C GLY A 182 -1.60 -7.11 5.31
N ILE A 183 -0.65 -6.25 4.97
CA ILE A 183 -0.43 -5.77 3.59
C ILE A 183 0.96 -6.21 3.14
N LEU A 184 0.99 -7.11 2.16
CA LEU A 184 2.21 -7.52 1.48
C LEU A 184 2.44 -6.62 0.27
N TYR A 185 3.53 -5.89 0.26
CA TYR A 185 3.91 -5.01 -0.84
C TYR A 185 5.43 -5.04 -1.01
N ASP A 186 5.90 -5.08 -2.25
CA ASP A 186 7.33 -5.21 -2.57
C ASP A 186 8.17 -4.07 -1.98
N ILE A 187 7.62 -2.85 -1.90
CA ILE A 187 8.22 -1.69 -1.23
C ILE A 187 7.48 -1.31 0.06
N GLY A 188 6.84 -2.29 0.72
CA GLY A 188 6.03 -2.09 1.93
C GLY A 188 6.75 -1.31 3.06
N CYS A 189 8.06 -1.54 3.24
CA CYS A 189 8.86 -0.79 4.22
C CYS A 189 8.96 0.71 3.90
N GLN A 190 9.05 1.07 2.61
CA GLN A 190 9.09 2.47 2.16
C GLN A 190 7.71 3.11 2.22
N LEU A 191 6.66 2.33 1.95
CA LEU A 191 5.28 2.80 2.07
C LEU A 191 4.96 3.11 3.53
N GLU A 192 5.32 2.23 4.47
CA GLU A 192 5.14 2.49 5.91
C GLU A 192 5.92 3.73 6.36
N ARG A 193 7.21 3.83 5.97
CA ARG A 193 8.04 5.01 6.25
C ARG A 193 7.38 6.29 5.74
N SER A 194 6.86 6.26 4.51
CA SER A 194 6.15 7.39 3.90
C SER A 194 4.86 7.73 4.64
N CYS A 195 4.07 6.73 5.05
CA CYS A 195 2.86 6.95 5.84
C CYS A 195 3.15 7.63 7.18
N ARG A 196 4.18 7.15 7.90
CA ARG A 196 4.59 7.74 9.18
C ARG A 196 5.18 9.14 9.03
N LYS A 197 5.97 9.35 7.98
CA LYS A 197 6.64 10.63 7.71
C LYS A 197 5.67 11.74 7.32
N TRP A 198 4.69 11.43 6.47
CA TRP A 198 3.79 12.44 5.89
C TRP A 198 2.37 12.40 6.47
N GLY A 199 2.07 11.42 7.31
CA GLY A 199 0.74 11.22 7.90
C GLY A 199 -0.27 10.60 6.94
N PHE A 200 0.17 9.87 5.90
CA PHE A 200 -0.76 9.14 5.03
C PHE A 200 -1.46 8.05 5.83
N LEU A 201 -2.77 7.87 5.58
CA LEU A 201 -3.59 6.84 6.23
C LEU A 201 -3.50 6.88 7.77
N ALA A 202 -3.25 8.05 8.38
CA ALA A 202 -2.94 8.15 9.81
C ALA A 202 -3.97 7.46 10.74
N SER A 203 -5.26 7.48 10.38
CA SER A 203 -6.31 6.80 11.14
C SER A 203 -6.37 5.29 10.92
N LEU A 204 -5.84 4.79 9.80
CA LEU A 204 -5.85 3.37 9.44
C LEU A 204 -4.54 2.68 9.81
N LEU A 205 -3.44 3.43 9.91
CA LEU A 205 -2.10 2.90 10.15
C LEU A 205 -1.99 2.00 11.39
N PRO A 206 -2.66 2.26 12.53
CA PRO A 206 -2.64 1.35 13.68
C PRO A 206 -3.24 -0.02 13.41
N ARG A 207 -4.03 -0.16 12.34
CA ARG A 207 -4.71 -1.39 11.92
C ARG A 207 -4.03 -2.09 10.74
N ILE A 208 -2.84 -1.62 10.35
CA ILE A 208 -2.10 -2.14 9.21
C ILE A 208 -0.77 -2.72 9.71
N SER A 209 -0.51 -3.96 9.32
CA SER A 209 0.81 -4.58 9.44
C SER A 209 1.41 -4.74 8.05
N PHE A 210 2.45 -3.95 7.76
CA PHE A 210 3.16 -4.07 6.49
C PHE A 210 4.12 -5.25 6.54
N GLY A 211 4.16 -6.00 5.44
CA GLY A 211 5.12 -7.06 5.17
C GLY A 211 5.61 -6.98 3.73
N ILE A 212 6.66 -7.73 3.43
CA ILE A 212 7.22 -7.87 2.10
C ILE A 212 6.92 -9.28 1.62
N SER A 213 6.37 -9.42 0.41
CA SER A 213 6.17 -10.75 -0.19
C SER A 213 7.52 -11.49 -0.31
N VAL A 214 7.52 -12.79 0.01
CA VAL A 214 8.75 -13.62 0.07
C VAL A 214 9.60 -13.54 -1.20
N PHE A 215 8.97 -13.36 -2.37
CA PHE A 215 9.66 -13.24 -3.65
C PHE A 215 10.41 -11.91 -3.82
N HIS A 216 10.04 -10.88 -3.07
CA HIS A 216 10.66 -9.55 -3.11
C HIS A 216 11.62 -9.31 -1.94
N ALA A 217 11.61 -10.17 -0.91
CA ALA A 217 12.43 -10.00 0.29
C ALA A 217 13.94 -9.82 -0.01
N PHE A 218 14.47 -10.56 -1.00
CA PHE A 218 15.88 -10.46 -1.40
C PHE A 218 16.28 -9.10 -2.01
N GLY A 219 15.32 -8.29 -2.46
CA GLY A 219 15.57 -6.92 -2.90
C GLY A 219 15.86 -5.94 -1.75
N HIS A 220 15.56 -6.35 -0.51
CA HIS A 220 15.74 -5.53 0.69
C HIS A 220 17.04 -5.85 1.43
N GLN A 221 17.49 -4.89 2.22
CA GLN A 221 18.60 -5.07 3.15
C GLN A 221 18.24 -6.06 4.26
N TRP A 222 19.22 -6.81 4.76
CA TRP A 222 19.02 -7.90 5.73
C TRP A 222 18.18 -7.53 6.97
N PRO A 223 18.40 -6.38 7.65
CA PRO A 223 17.57 -6.01 8.80
C PRO A 223 16.11 -5.74 8.42
N CYS A 224 15.87 -5.21 7.22
CA CYS A 224 14.51 -5.02 6.71
C CYS A 224 13.82 -6.37 6.49
N GLN A 225 14.54 -7.37 5.97
CA GLN A 225 13.99 -8.72 5.79
C GLN A 225 13.56 -9.35 7.12
N LEU A 226 14.29 -9.12 8.22
CA LEU A 226 13.91 -9.67 9.52
C LEU A 226 12.64 -9.04 10.11
N ILE A 227 12.44 -7.74 9.87
CA ILE A 227 11.32 -6.99 10.44
C ILE A 227 10.04 -7.12 9.61
N TYR A 228 10.19 -7.17 8.29
CA TYR A 228 9.08 -7.19 7.33
C TYR A 228 8.89 -8.57 6.68
N HIS A 229 9.48 -9.62 7.25
CA HIS A 229 9.18 -11.00 6.83
C HIS A 229 7.66 -11.25 6.96
N PRO A 230 7.02 -11.88 5.96
CA PRO A 230 5.60 -12.18 5.97
C PRO A 230 5.20 -13.24 7.01
#